data_AF-A0A4Q3WBT3-F1
#
_entry.id   AF-A0A4Q3WBT3-F1
#
_cell.length_a   1.000
_cell.length_b   1.000
_cell.length_c   1.000
_cell.angle_alpha   90.00
_cell.angle_beta   90.00
_cell.angle_gamma   90.00
#
_symmetry.space_group_name_H-M   'P 1'
#
loop_
_entity.id
_entity.type
_entity.pdbx_description
1 polymer ?
#
loop_
_entity_poly.entity_id
_entity_poly.type
_entity_poly.pdbx_seq_one_letter_code
_entity_poly.pdbx_strand_id
1 'polypeptide(L)'
;MDLISEYYRLDVITSYNPSTHTTTTTYRYTYGDIVNTNISADGKATFTRIPKNQKLTNSDIFLGYYPIVYGDKLVLLYNDDKDNVERDMEKKPDDVVNFKRSIFLAATIDAKGNVSRQSIYSHLDEDYITVPQAVSKISDTQYLVVSDLLKLFKKRTRFGLLDMK
;
A
#
# COMPACT_ATOMS: atom_id res chain seq x y z
N MET A 1 -2.34 19.24 -12.28
CA MET A 1 -1.44 18.07 -12.41
C MET A 1 -1.32 17.42 -11.06
N ASP A 2 -1.48 16.12 -10.95
CA ASP A 2 -1.27 15.39 -9.69
C ASP A 2 0.15 14.81 -9.64
N LEU A 3 0.83 15.03 -8.52
CA LEU A 3 2.11 14.42 -8.18
C LEU A 3 1.93 13.58 -6.93
N ILE A 4 2.15 12.26 -7.04
CA ILE A 4 1.95 11.33 -5.93
C ILE A 4 3.30 10.97 -5.34
N SER A 5 3.39 11.08 -4.02
CA SER A 5 4.57 10.71 -3.24
C SER A 5 4.16 9.91 -2.01
N GLU A 6 5.09 9.18 -1.44
CA GLU A 6 4.86 8.36 -0.26
C GLU A 6 6.03 8.50 0.70
N TYR A 7 5.72 8.61 1.99
CA TYR A 7 6.74 8.56 3.02
C TYR A 7 7.38 7.17 3.04
N TYR A 8 8.70 7.13 2.88
CA TYR A 8 9.50 5.91 2.89
C TYR A 8 10.68 6.03 3.86
N ARG A 9 10.90 4.99 4.67
CA ARG A 9 12.12 4.84 5.50
C ARG A 9 12.64 3.42 5.45
N LEU A 10 13.96 3.29 5.26
CA LEU A 10 14.71 2.04 5.39
C LEU A 10 15.69 2.15 6.55
N ASP A 11 15.49 1.32 7.58
CA ASP A 11 16.45 1.15 8.67
C ASP A 11 17.30 -0.11 8.39
N VAL A 12 18.62 0.05 8.25
CA VAL A 12 19.58 -1.06 8.09
C VAL A 12 20.32 -1.28 9.40
N ILE A 13 20.12 -2.45 9.99
CA ILE A 13 20.66 -2.78 11.32
C ILE A 13 21.59 -3.98 11.19
N THR A 14 22.89 -3.75 11.42
CA THR A 14 23.89 -4.82 11.49
C THR A 14 24.25 -5.10 12.94
N SER A 15 24.20 -6.37 13.32
CA SER A 15 24.58 -6.85 14.65
C SER A 15 25.59 -7.98 14.54
N TYR A 16 26.55 -8.01 15.47
CA TYR A 16 27.53 -9.08 15.59
C TYR A 16 27.29 -9.81 16.91
N ASN A 17 27.11 -11.13 16.84
CA ASN A 17 27.04 -11.98 18.02
C ASN A 17 28.43 -12.58 18.29
N PRO A 18 29.15 -12.14 19.34
CA PRO A 18 30.48 -12.66 19.66
C PRO A 18 30.47 -14.12 20.13
N SER A 19 29.36 -14.62 20.70
CA SER A 19 29.31 -16.01 21.16
C SER A 19 29.19 -17.00 19.99
N THR A 20 28.48 -16.63 18.92
CA THR A 20 28.31 -17.47 17.72
C THR A 20 29.16 -17.01 16.54
N HIS A 21 29.99 -15.97 16.73
CA HIS A 21 30.78 -15.29 15.69
C HIS A 21 29.95 -14.94 14.43
N THR A 22 28.66 -14.67 14.60
CA THR A 22 27.72 -14.47 13.48
C THR A 22 27.42 -12.99 13.31
N THR A 23 27.48 -12.50 12.07
CA THR A 23 26.99 -11.16 11.70
C THR A 23 25.62 -11.28 11.05
N THR A 24 24.65 -10.47 11.48
CA THR A 24 23.30 -10.41 10.90
C THR A 24 22.98 -8.99 10.51
N THR A 25 22.59 -8.79 9.24
CA THR A 25 22.05 -7.52 8.74
C THR A 25 20.55 -7.67 8.53
N THR A 26 19.77 -6.78 9.16
CA THR A 26 18.31 -6.73 9.10
C THR A 26 17.88 -5.44 8.42
N TYR A 27 16.98 -5.55 7.45
CA TYR A 27 16.38 -4.41 6.76
C TYR A 27 14.97 -4.20 7.29
N ARG A 28 14.63 -3.01 7.77
CA ARG A 28 13.26 -2.66 8.18
C ARG A 28 12.72 -1.58 7.26
N TYR A 29 11.66 -1.91 6.55
CA TYR A 29 10.98 -1.02 5.61
C TYR A 29 9.75 -0.41 6.30
N THR A 30 9.59 0.90 6.19
CA THR A 30 8.41 1.63 6.64
C THR A 30 7.85 2.46 5.48
N TYR A 31 6.59 2.21 5.14
CA TYR A 31 5.85 2.94 4.12
C TYR A 31 4.65 3.61 4.80
N GLY A 32 4.71 4.94 4.90
CA GLY A 32 3.75 5.76 5.63
C GLY A 32 2.73 6.42 4.73
N ASP A 33 2.34 7.63 5.11
CA ASP A 33 1.35 8.44 4.41
C ASP A 33 1.68 8.60 2.91
N ILE A 34 0.65 8.52 2.08
CA ILE A 34 0.70 8.93 0.68
C ILE A 34 0.22 10.39 0.62
N VAL A 35 0.87 11.20 -0.19
CA VAL A 35 0.49 12.60 -0.42
C VAL A 35 0.25 12.80 -1.91
N ASN A 36 -0.98 13.16 -2.26
CA ASN A 36 -1.26 13.77 -3.55
C ASN A 36 -0.98 15.27 -3.46
N THR A 37 -0.10 15.77 -4.33
CA THR A 37 0.11 17.19 -4.56
C THR A 37 -0.58 17.57 -5.86
N ASN A 38 -1.71 18.26 -5.77
CA ASN A 38 -2.39 18.80 -6.94
C ASN A 38 -1.87 20.21 -7.23
N ILE A 39 -1.30 20.39 -8.43
CA ILE A 39 -0.71 21.64 -8.90
C ILE A 39 -1.63 22.26 -9.95
N SER A 40 -2.15 23.46 -9.66
CA SER A 40 -2.99 24.24 -10.58
C SER A 40 -2.17 24.87 -11.71
N ALA A 41 -2.86 25.39 -12.73
CA ALA A 41 -2.22 26.03 -13.88
C ALA A 41 -1.40 27.28 -13.52
N ASP A 42 -1.75 27.98 -12.43
CA ASP A 42 -1.00 29.12 -11.89
C ASP A 42 0.12 28.71 -10.90
N GLY A 43 0.38 27.40 -10.75
CA GLY A 43 1.48 26.87 -9.95
C GLY A 43 1.20 26.75 -8.46
N LYS A 44 -0.04 26.96 -7.99
CA LYS A 44 -0.41 26.71 -6.58
C LYS A 44 -0.55 25.21 -6.33
N ALA A 45 -0.02 24.78 -5.19
CA ALA A 45 -0.11 23.39 -4.74
C ALA A 45 -1.17 23.24 -3.64
N THR A 46 -2.04 22.25 -3.78
CA THR A 46 -2.89 21.73 -2.72
C THR A 46 -2.48 20.30 -2.39
N PHE A 47 -2.59 19.92 -1.12
CA PHE A 47 -2.11 18.64 -0.61
C PHE A 47 -3.26 17.83 -0.04
N THR A 48 -3.39 16.60 -0.50
CA THR A 48 -4.33 15.62 0.06
C THR A 48 -3.54 14.47 0.65
N ARG A 49 -3.70 14.26 1.96
CA ARG A 49 -3.06 13.19 2.73
C ARG A 49 -3.92 11.94 2.73
N ILE A 50 -3.29 10.79 2.52
CA ILE A 50 -3.89 9.47 2.65
C ILE A 50 -3.11 8.73 3.73
N PRO A 51 -3.63 8.69 4.97
CA PRO A 51 -2.94 8.10 6.10
C PRO A 51 -2.91 6.58 5.97
N LYS A 52 -1.70 6.02 6.03
CA LYS A 52 -1.47 4.58 6.19
C LYS A 52 -0.14 4.34 6.90
N ASN A 53 0.05 3.16 7.49
CA ASN A 53 1.34 2.82 8.11
C ASN A 53 1.63 1.33 7.99
N GLN A 54 2.57 1.01 7.10
CA GLN A 54 2.93 -0.36 6.77
C GLN A 54 4.41 -0.61 7.08
N LYS A 55 4.72 -1.75 7.71
CA LYS A 55 6.07 -2.11 8.11
C LYS A 55 6.36 -3.57 7.83
N LEU A 56 7.50 -3.87 7.23
CA LEU A 56 8.01 -5.24 7.08
C LEU A 56 9.52 -5.31 7.29
N THR A 57 9.99 -6.49 7.63
CA THR A 57 11.41 -6.78 7.86
C THR A 57 11.92 -7.74 6.80
N ASN A 58 13.10 -7.46 6.24
CA ASN A 58 13.82 -8.22 5.22
C ASN A 58 13.08 -8.38 3.87
N SER A 59 11.95 -7.71 3.69
CA SER A 59 11.19 -7.63 2.44
C SER A 59 10.21 -6.46 2.53
N ASP A 60 9.79 -5.93 1.38
CA ASP A 60 8.84 -4.83 1.22
C ASP A 60 7.70 -5.16 0.23
N ILE A 61 7.60 -6.40 -0.23
CA ILE A 61 6.72 -6.79 -1.36
C ILE A 61 5.22 -6.48 -1.14
N PHE A 62 4.76 -6.42 0.12
CA PHE A 62 3.35 -6.09 0.43
C PHE A 62 3.14 -4.62 0.79
N LEU A 63 4.19 -3.81 0.75
CA LEU A 63 4.18 -2.39 1.07
C LEU A 63 3.90 -1.55 -0.19
N GLY A 64 3.66 -0.26 0.03
CA GLY A 64 3.44 0.71 -1.03
C GLY A 64 2.01 0.71 -1.53
N TYR A 65 1.84 1.28 -2.73
CA TYR A 65 0.56 1.48 -3.39
C TYR A 65 0.69 1.35 -4.92
N TYR A 66 -0.45 1.29 -5.59
CA TYR A 66 -0.57 1.41 -7.04
C TYR A 66 -1.58 2.51 -7.41
N PRO A 67 -1.19 3.55 -8.16
CA PRO A 67 -2.09 4.62 -8.57
C PRO A 67 -2.87 4.28 -9.85
N ILE A 68 -4.13 4.67 -9.89
CA ILE A 68 -5.03 4.55 -11.04
C ILE A 68 -5.71 5.91 -11.26
N VAL A 69 -5.65 6.42 -12.49
CA VAL A 69 -6.50 7.53 -12.92
C VAL A 69 -7.75 6.95 -13.56
N TYR A 70 -8.92 7.26 -13.01
CA TYR A 70 -10.22 6.78 -13.49
C TYR A 70 -11.21 7.94 -13.58
N GLY A 71 -11.48 8.40 -14.80
CA GLY A 71 -12.25 9.62 -15.03
C GLY A 71 -11.54 10.85 -14.44
N ASP A 72 -12.24 11.59 -13.58
CA ASP A 72 -11.75 12.76 -12.84
C ASP A 72 -11.21 12.42 -11.45
N LYS A 73 -11.00 11.13 -11.15
CA LYS A 73 -10.57 10.63 -9.84
C LYS A 73 -9.21 9.97 -9.90
N LEU A 74 -8.49 10.09 -8.79
CA LEU A 74 -7.31 9.29 -8.50
C LEU A 74 -7.67 8.20 -7.50
N VAL A 75 -7.38 6.95 -7.83
CA VAL A 75 -7.58 5.79 -6.96
C VAL A 75 -6.22 5.22 -6.59
N LEU A 76 -5.99 5.02 -5.30
CA LEU A 76 -4.76 4.46 -4.75
C LEU A 76 -5.09 3.08 -4.16
N LEU A 77 -4.50 2.04 -4.74
CA LEU A 77 -4.67 0.67 -4.28
C LEU A 77 -3.53 0.28 -3.34
N TYR A 78 -3.83 -0.18 -2.13
CA TYR A 78 -2.81 -0.59 -1.16
C TYR A 78 -3.36 -1.55 -0.12
N ASN A 79 -2.46 -2.20 0.62
CA ASN A 79 -2.83 -3.05 1.74
C ASN A 79 -2.96 -2.22 3.02
N ASP A 80 -4.01 -2.40 3.81
CA ASP A 80 -4.18 -1.64 5.05
C ASP A 80 -4.87 -2.45 6.16
N ASP A 81 -4.80 -1.95 7.39
CA ASP A 81 -5.64 -2.46 8.47
C ASP A 81 -7.11 -2.14 8.16
N LYS A 82 -8.00 -3.10 8.40
CA LYS A 82 -9.44 -2.94 8.15
C LYS A 82 -10.04 -1.80 8.98
N ASP A 83 -9.48 -1.53 10.17
CA ASP A 83 -9.98 -0.51 11.08
C ASP A 83 -9.63 0.90 10.55
N ASN A 84 -8.71 1.00 9.58
CA ASN A 84 -8.42 2.25 8.90
C ASN A 84 -9.51 2.66 7.91
N VAL A 85 -10.41 1.79 7.40
CA VAL A 85 -11.40 2.17 6.36
C VAL A 85 -12.23 3.38 6.77
N GLU A 86 -12.83 3.34 7.96
CA GLU A 86 -13.74 4.37 8.50
C GLU A 86 -13.03 5.35 9.44
N ARG A 87 -11.70 5.23 9.58
CA ARG A 87 -10.95 6.05 10.52
C ARG A 87 -10.86 7.50 10.07
N ASP A 88 -11.02 8.46 10.96
CA ASP A 88 -10.77 9.87 10.65
C ASP A 88 -9.38 10.09 10.00
N MET A 89 -9.37 10.77 8.85
CA MET A 89 -8.16 11.02 8.03
C MET A 89 -7.15 11.94 8.73
N GLU A 90 -7.59 12.73 9.69
CA GLU A 90 -6.73 13.61 10.50
C GLU A 90 -6.01 12.83 11.62
N LYS A 91 -6.46 11.62 11.94
CA LYS A 91 -5.84 10.79 12.97
C LYS A 91 -4.66 10.01 12.39
N LYS A 92 -3.76 9.60 13.30
CA LYS A 92 -2.72 8.62 12.97
C LYS A 92 -3.40 7.31 12.54
N PRO A 93 -3.02 6.68 11.42
CA PRO A 93 -3.55 5.37 11.03
C PRO A 93 -3.11 4.28 12.02
N ASP A 94 -3.88 3.21 12.09
CA ASP A 94 -3.43 1.98 12.75
C ASP A 94 -2.39 1.28 11.86
N ASP A 95 -1.46 0.58 12.52
CA ASP A 95 -0.36 -0.10 11.85
C ASP A 95 -0.85 -1.43 11.25
N VAL A 96 -0.38 -1.79 10.05
CA VAL A 96 -0.60 -3.14 9.51
C VAL A 96 0.27 -4.14 10.27
N VAL A 97 -0.24 -4.69 11.37
CA VAL A 97 0.51 -5.63 12.25
C VAL A 97 0.63 -7.02 11.61
N ASN A 98 -0.38 -7.43 10.84
CA ASN A 98 -0.40 -8.73 10.16
C ASN A 98 -1.06 -8.63 8.78
N PHE A 99 -0.26 -8.68 7.73
CA PHE A 99 -0.75 -8.60 6.35
C PHE A 99 -1.77 -9.70 5.98
N LYS A 100 -1.74 -10.88 6.61
CA LYS A 100 -2.78 -11.90 6.38
C LYS A 100 -4.17 -11.49 6.89
N ARG A 101 -4.23 -10.56 7.85
CA ARG A 101 -5.48 -10.01 8.40
C ARG A 101 -5.79 -8.60 7.86
N SER A 102 -4.94 -8.07 6.99
CA SER A 102 -5.15 -6.81 6.30
C SER A 102 -6.17 -6.96 5.18
N ILE A 103 -6.59 -5.85 4.62
CA ILE A 103 -7.47 -5.78 3.44
C ILE A 103 -6.71 -5.17 2.27
N PHE A 104 -7.12 -5.51 1.05
CA PHE A 104 -6.76 -4.72 -0.13
C PHE A 104 -7.78 -3.59 -0.26
N LEU A 105 -7.31 -2.35 -0.25
CA LEU A 105 -8.12 -1.15 -0.08
C LEU A 105 -7.88 -0.18 -1.25
N ALA A 106 -8.94 0.52 -1.65
CA ALA A 106 -8.89 1.67 -2.54
C ALA A 106 -9.14 2.96 -1.77
N ALA A 107 -8.21 3.91 -1.79
CA ALA A 107 -8.49 5.30 -1.44
C ALA A 107 -8.75 6.10 -2.72
N THR A 108 -9.90 6.77 -2.81
CA THR A 108 -10.30 7.56 -3.97
C THR A 108 -10.26 9.03 -3.62
N ILE A 109 -9.53 9.81 -4.40
CA ILE A 109 -9.49 11.27 -4.34
C ILE A 109 -10.33 11.81 -5.49
N ASP A 110 -11.35 12.62 -5.17
CA ASP A 110 -12.16 13.30 -6.18
C ASP A 110 -11.50 14.61 -6.69
N ALA A 111 -12.08 15.22 -7.71
CA ALA A 111 -11.59 16.48 -8.29
C ALA A 111 -11.58 17.67 -7.30
N LYS A 112 -12.24 17.56 -6.14
CA LYS A 112 -12.26 18.56 -5.08
C LYS A 112 -11.23 18.26 -3.97
N GLY A 113 -10.52 17.13 -4.07
CA GLY A 113 -9.57 16.68 -3.07
C GLY A 113 -10.19 15.92 -1.90
N ASN A 114 -11.49 15.58 -1.95
CA ASN A 114 -12.12 14.76 -0.93
C ASN A 114 -11.65 13.31 -1.08
N VAL A 115 -11.44 12.64 0.05
CA VAL A 115 -11.00 11.25 0.07
C VAL A 115 -12.09 10.34 0.63
N SER A 116 -12.37 9.26 -0.08
CA SER A 116 -13.11 8.12 0.44
C SER A 116 -12.24 6.86 0.41
N ARG A 117 -12.50 5.91 1.30
CA ARG A 117 -11.83 4.60 1.30
C ARG A 117 -12.84 3.49 1.19
N GLN A 118 -12.48 2.44 0.49
CA GLN A 118 -13.32 1.25 0.32
C GLN A 118 -12.45 0.00 0.36
N SER A 119 -12.84 -0.97 1.18
CA SER A 119 -12.27 -2.32 1.11
C SER A 119 -12.68 -2.99 -0.21
N ILE A 120 -11.70 -3.53 -0.93
CA ILE A 120 -11.92 -4.34 -2.13
C ILE A 120 -12.17 -5.78 -1.72
N TYR A 121 -11.27 -6.36 -0.94
CA TYR A 121 -11.42 -7.69 -0.33
C TYR A 121 -10.51 -7.87 0.88
N SER A 122 -10.82 -8.89 1.68
CA SER A 122 -10.04 -9.34 2.83
C SER A 122 -8.99 -10.37 2.42
N HIS A 123 -7.73 -10.16 2.81
CA HIS A 123 -6.68 -11.16 2.59
C HIS A 123 -6.89 -12.42 3.43
N LEU A 124 -7.64 -12.32 4.53
CA LEU A 124 -8.00 -13.47 5.35
C LEU A 124 -8.96 -14.41 4.60
N ASP A 125 -9.87 -13.83 3.83
CA ASP A 125 -10.89 -14.58 3.08
C ASP A 125 -10.28 -15.19 1.80
N GLU A 126 -9.34 -14.48 1.17
CA GLU A 126 -8.66 -14.95 -0.04
C GLU A 126 -7.54 -15.97 0.21
N ASP A 127 -6.96 -16.06 1.42
CA ASP A 127 -5.72 -16.80 1.75
C ASP A 127 -4.50 -16.37 0.91
N TYR A 128 -4.52 -15.18 0.31
CA TYR A 128 -3.38 -14.56 -0.39
C TYR A 128 -3.27 -13.09 -0.01
N ILE A 129 -2.05 -12.55 0.01
CA ILE A 129 -1.79 -11.13 0.27
C ILE A 129 -1.42 -10.45 -1.04
N THR A 130 -2.07 -9.35 -1.34
CA THR A 130 -1.83 -8.58 -2.57
C THR A 130 -0.45 -7.95 -2.55
N VAL A 131 0.23 -7.94 -3.70
CA VAL A 131 1.52 -7.27 -3.92
C VAL A 131 1.20 -5.96 -4.68
N PRO A 132 0.98 -4.81 -3.99
CA PRO A 132 0.41 -3.63 -4.63
C PRO A 132 1.28 -3.12 -5.79
N GLN A 133 2.60 -3.12 -5.61
CA GLN A 133 3.57 -2.68 -6.62
C GLN A 133 3.63 -3.57 -7.87
N ALA A 134 3.03 -4.77 -7.83
CA ALA A 134 2.97 -5.69 -8.96
C ALA A 134 1.60 -5.67 -9.68
N VAL A 135 0.68 -4.80 -9.26
CA VAL A 135 -0.55 -4.53 -10.02
C VAL A 135 -0.17 -3.93 -11.38
N SER A 136 -0.88 -4.28 -12.44
CA SER A 136 -0.64 -3.72 -13.77
C SER A 136 -1.93 -3.50 -14.55
N LYS A 137 -1.98 -2.42 -15.34
CA LYS A 137 -3.11 -2.12 -16.22
C LYS A 137 -3.13 -3.08 -17.42
N ILE A 138 -4.25 -3.75 -17.66
CA ILE A 138 -4.49 -4.59 -18.84
C ILE A 138 -5.30 -3.84 -19.90
N SER A 139 -6.32 -3.09 -19.47
CA SER A 139 -7.18 -2.27 -20.32
C SER A 139 -7.65 -1.03 -19.55
N ASP A 140 -8.48 -0.19 -20.13
CA ASP A 140 -8.97 1.03 -19.48
C ASP A 140 -9.71 0.79 -18.16
N THR A 141 -10.33 -0.38 -18.01
CA THR A 141 -11.09 -0.74 -16.83
C THR A 141 -10.57 -1.98 -16.11
N GLN A 142 -9.56 -2.67 -16.64
CA GLN A 142 -9.09 -3.94 -16.08
C GLN A 142 -7.64 -3.90 -15.64
N TYR A 143 -7.37 -4.47 -14.47
CA TYR A 143 -6.06 -4.54 -13.86
C TYR A 143 -5.73 -5.97 -13.46
N LEU A 144 -4.51 -6.42 -13.76
CA LEU A 144 -3.94 -7.64 -13.20
C LEU A 144 -3.57 -7.36 -11.75
N VAL A 145 -4.04 -8.21 -10.85
CA VAL A 145 -3.63 -8.19 -9.44
C VAL A 145 -2.78 -9.43 -9.17
N VAL A 146 -1.59 -9.20 -8.62
CA VAL A 146 -0.68 -10.27 -8.20
C VAL A 146 -0.75 -10.40 -6.68
N SER A 147 -0.85 -11.63 -6.19
CA SER A 147 -0.91 -11.90 -4.74
C SER A 147 -0.05 -13.10 -4.37
N ASP A 148 0.60 -13.06 -3.21
CA ASP A 148 1.43 -14.14 -2.70
C ASP A 148 0.83 -14.78 -1.45
N LEU A 149 0.84 -16.11 -1.41
CA LEU A 149 0.59 -16.90 -0.22
C LEU A 149 1.89 -17.14 0.51
N LEU A 150 1.95 -16.72 1.77
CA LEU A 150 3.05 -17.00 2.68
C LEU A 150 2.69 -18.20 3.58
N LYS A 151 3.07 -19.41 3.19
CA LYS A 151 3.10 -20.57 4.09
C LYS A 151 4.54 -20.92 4.43
N LEU A 152 4.74 -21.54 5.59
CA LEU A 152 6.06 -22.01 6.02
C LEU A 152 6.67 -22.87 4.89
N PHE A 153 7.83 -22.43 4.36
CA PHE A 153 8.56 -23.06 3.24
C PHE A 153 7.85 -23.13 1.88
N LYS A 154 6.67 -22.49 1.70
CA LYS A 154 5.96 -22.48 0.41
C LYS A 154 5.48 -21.08 0.08
N LYS A 155 6.01 -20.54 -1.02
CA LYS A 155 5.49 -19.35 -1.70
C LYS A 155 4.66 -19.80 -2.90
N ARG A 156 3.44 -19.28 -3.03
CA ARG A 156 2.62 -19.46 -4.24
C ARG A 156 2.09 -18.11 -4.68
N THR A 157 2.21 -17.82 -5.96
CA THR A 157 1.69 -16.59 -6.55
C THR A 157 0.36 -16.90 -7.23
N ARG A 158 -0.62 -16.01 -7.04
CA ARG A 158 -1.93 -16.02 -7.68
C ARG A 158 -2.08 -14.75 -8.51
N PHE A 159 -2.81 -14.89 -9.61
CA PHE A 159 -3.22 -13.81 -10.48
C PHE A 159 -4.74 -13.64 -10.37
N GLY A 160 -5.19 -12.39 -10.27
CA GLY A 160 -6.59 -12.00 -10.28
C GLY A 160 -6.82 -10.84 -11.24
N LEU A 161 -8.09 -10.58 -11.54
CA LEU A 161 -8.51 -9.41 -12.29
C LEU A 161 -9.28 -8.48 -11.36
N LEU A 162 -8.99 -7.20 -11.43
CA LEU A 162 -9.76 -6.13 -10.82
C LEU A 162 -10.41 -5.31 -11.92
N ASP A 163 -11.74 -5.31 -11.95
CA ASP A 163 -12.55 -4.50 -12.85
C ASP A 163 -12.97 -3.19 -12.15
N MET A 164 -12.58 -2.06 -12.73
CA MET A 164 -13.06 -0.73 -12.36
C MET A 164 -14.42 -0.49 -13.01
N LYS A 165 -15.42 -0.16 -12.19
CA LYS A 165 -16.80 0.12 -12.62
C LYS A 165 -17.19 1.56 -12.32
#